data_AF-A0A9N9R1E6-F1
#
_entry.id   AF-A0A9N9R1E6-F1
#
_cell.length_a   1.000
_cell.length_b   1.000
_cell.length_c   1.000
_cell.angle_alpha   90.00
_cell.angle_beta   90.00
_cell.angle_gamma   90.00
#
_symmetry.space_group_name_H-M   'P 1'
#
loop_
_entity.id
_entity.type
_entity.pdbx_description
1 polymer ?
#
loop_
_entity_poly.entity_id
_entity_poly.type
_entity_poly.pdbx_seq_one_letter_code
_entity_poly.pdbx_strand_id
1 'polypeptide(L)'
;MSQQCYSDIECKIIKAQIERRAKFRQEFLKLRTDPCKHATEAGYVFDPALQRFLSMKSCQAQYFKPSIRTVISGILNIAPFFIYGYVIWYERNQFLRACECGKIKYRDRTHKF
;
A
#
# COMPACT_ATOMS: atom_id res chain seq x y z
N MET A 1 13.61 -33.77 -23.16
CA MET A 1 13.49 -32.84 -22.01
C MET A 1 14.71 -31.94 -22.04
N SER A 2 14.52 -30.64 -22.24
CA SER A 2 15.62 -29.67 -22.31
C SER A 2 16.48 -29.73 -21.05
N GLN A 3 17.80 -29.87 -21.20
CA GLN A 3 18.73 -29.78 -20.08
C GLN A 3 18.60 -28.38 -19.46
N GLN A 4 18.02 -28.32 -18.27
CA GLN A 4 17.95 -27.10 -17.50
C GLN A 4 19.32 -26.90 -16.85
N CYS A 5 20.05 -25.84 -17.23
CA CYS A 5 21.30 -25.41 -16.60
C CYS A 5 21.05 -24.86 -15.18
N TYR A 6 20.53 -25.68 -14.27
CA TYR A 6 20.41 -25.35 -12.86
C TYR A 6 21.41 -26.18 -12.06
N SER A 7 22.02 -25.55 -11.06
CA SER A 7 22.83 -26.25 -10.07
C SER A 7 21.99 -27.25 -9.27
N ASP A 8 22.61 -28.29 -8.70
CA ASP A 8 21.91 -29.31 -7.92
C ASP A 8 21.09 -28.73 -6.76
N ILE A 9 21.56 -27.62 -6.19
CA ILE A 9 20.89 -26.91 -5.09
C ILE A 9 19.62 -26.24 -5.59
N GLU A 10 19.69 -25.49 -6.69
CA GLU A 10 18.52 -24.85 -7.30
C GLU A 10 17.47 -25.89 -7.70
N CYS A 11 17.92 -27.02 -8.24
CA CYS A 11 17.06 -28.13 -8.61
C CYS A 11 16.28 -28.68 -7.39
N LYS A 12 16.93 -28.81 -6.23
CA LYS A 12 16.28 -29.22 -4.97
C LYS A 12 15.26 -28.17 -4.48
N ILE A 13 15.61 -26.88 -4.53
CA ILE A 13 14.72 -25.78 -4.11
C ILE A 13 13.46 -25.75 -4.98
N ILE A 14 13.63 -25.89 -6.30
CA ILE A 14 12.52 -25.90 -7.27
C ILE A 14 11.60 -27.09 -7.00
N LYS A 15 12.15 -28.30 -6.81
CA LYS A 15 11.36 -29.51 -6.48
C LYS A 15 10.56 -29.30 -5.19
N ALA A 16 11.18 -28.82 -4.13
CA ALA A 16 10.50 -28.55 -2.86
C ALA A 16 9.41 -27.47 -2.98
N GLN A 17 9.57 -26.49 -3.87
CA GLN A 17 8.53 -25.48 -4.14
C GLN A 17 7.35 -26.07 -4.92
N ILE A 18 7.63 -26.90 -5.93
CA ILE A 18 6.61 -27.59 -6.72
C ILE A 18 5.80 -28.53 -5.82
N GLU A 19 6.46 -29.30 -4.96
CA GLU A 19 5.83 -30.21 -4.00
C GLU A 19 4.91 -29.46 -3.04
N ARG A 20 5.37 -28.35 -2.44
CA ARG A 20 4.52 -27.51 -1.58
C ARG A 20 3.30 -26.96 -2.30
N ARG A 21 3.46 -26.46 -3.54
CA ARG A 21 2.34 -25.95 -4.34
C ARG A 21 1.34 -27.05 -4.67
N ALA A 22 1.82 -28.24 -5.04
CA ALA A 22 0.97 -29.38 -5.34
C ALA A 22 0.15 -29.79 -4.11
N LYS A 23 0.79 -29.86 -2.93
CA LYS A 23 0.13 -30.16 -1.65
C LYS A 23 -1.00 -29.17 -1.34
N PHE A 24 -0.72 -27.87 -1.35
CA PHE A 24 -1.75 -26.87 -1.04
C PHE A 24 -2.89 -26.84 -2.06
N ARG A 25 -2.59 -27.10 -3.34
CA ARG A 25 -3.63 -27.22 -4.37
C ARG A 25 -4.53 -28.42 -4.11
N GLN A 26 -3.97 -29.56 -3.73
CA GLN A 26 -4.76 -30.75 -3.39
C GLN A 26 -5.66 -30.51 -2.18
N GLU A 27 -5.13 -29.88 -1.13
CA GLU A 27 -5.90 -29.48 0.05
C GLU A 27 -7.06 -28.54 -0.31
N PHE A 28 -6.79 -27.49 -1.11
CA PHE A 28 -7.82 -26.56 -1.56
C PHE A 28 -8.89 -27.23 -2.41
N LEU A 29 -8.50 -28.07 -3.38
CA LEU A 29 -9.45 -28.79 -4.22
C LEU A 29 -10.34 -29.70 -3.38
N LYS A 30 -9.76 -30.46 -2.44
CA LYS A 30 -10.51 -31.32 -1.52
C LYS A 30 -11.59 -30.54 -0.76
N LEU A 31 -11.24 -29.39 -0.19
CA LEU A 31 -12.17 -28.56 0.57
C LEU A 31 -13.23 -27.89 -0.32
N ARG A 32 -12.85 -27.48 -1.53
CA ARG A 32 -13.75 -26.81 -2.47
C ARG A 32 -14.79 -27.74 -3.06
N THR A 33 -14.43 -28.98 -3.35
CA THR A 33 -15.33 -29.95 -4.01
C THR A 33 -16.21 -30.73 -3.03
N ASP A 34 -16.00 -30.58 -1.72
CA ASP A 34 -16.81 -31.26 -0.69
C ASP A 34 -18.19 -30.58 -0.54
N PRO A 35 -19.28 -31.23 -0.97
CA PRO A 35 -20.61 -30.62 -0.96
C PRO A 35 -21.17 -30.45 0.47
N CYS A 36 -20.81 -31.34 1.38
CA CYS A 36 -21.32 -31.31 2.75
C CYS A 36 -20.73 -30.11 3.52
N LYS A 37 -19.44 -29.85 3.35
CA LYS A 37 -18.76 -28.70 3.96
C LYS A 37 -19.16 -27.37 3.34
N HIS A 38 -19.35 -27.32 2.02
CA HIS A 38 -19.79 -26.11 1.34
C HIS A 38 -21.20 -25.67 1.76
N ALA A 39 -22.04 -26.62 2.19
CA ALA A 39 -23.37 -26.34 2.72
C ALA A 39 -23.38 -25.91 4.20
N THR A 40 -22.37 -26.29 4.99
CA THR A 40 -22.27 -25.92 6.42
C THR A 40 -21.61 -24.55 6.64
N GLU A 41 -20.62 -24.20 5.82
CA GLU A 41 -19.95 -22.89 5.85
C GLU A 41 -20.58 -21.92 4.83
N ALA A 42 -20.27 -20.62 4.92
CA ALA A 42 -20.83 -19.57 4.05
C ALA A 42 -20.36 -19.63 2.57
N GLY A 43 -20.07 -20.81 2.05
CA GLY A 43 -19.73 -21.05 0.64
C GLY A 43 -18.31 -20.66 0.22
N TYR A 44 -17.40 -20.34 1.16
CA TYR A 44 -16.01 -20.02 0.84
C TYR A 44 -15.04 -20.94 1.58
N VAL A 45 -13.88 -21.23 0.96
CA VAL A 45 -12.81 -22.01 1.60
C VAL A 45 -11.94 -21.05 2.40
N PHE A 46 -11.84 -21.29 3.71
CA PHE A 46 -10.99 -20.51 4.59
C PHE A 46 -9.50 -20.76 4.33
N ASP A 47 -8.74 -19.71 3.99
CA ASP A 47 -7.28 -19.78 3.85
C ASP A 47 -6.56 -19.15 5.06
N PRO A 48 -5.87 -19.97 5.90
CA PRO A 48 -5.12 -19.46 7.03
C PRO A 48 -3.92 -18.60 6.62
N ALA A 49 -3.35 -18.76 5.42
CA ALA A 49 -2.25 -17.91 4.96
C ALA A 49 -2.75 -16.49 4.66
N LEU A 50 -3.88 -16.36 3.99
CA LEU A 50 -4.54 -15.09 3.74
C LEU A 50 -4.95 -14.40 5.05
N GLN A 51 -5.55 -15.12 6.00
CA GLN A 51 -5.87 -14.55 7.30
C GLN A 51 -4.61 -14.02 8.00
N ARG A 52 -3.51 -14.79 8.05
CA ARG A 52 -2.26 -14.31 8.68
C ARG A 52 -1.73 -13.04 8.02
N PHE A 53 -1.78 -12.95 6.68
CA PHE A 53 -1.39 -11.75 5.97
C PHE A 53 -2.24 -10.55 6.36
N LEU A 54 -3.57 -10.70 6.35
CA LEU A 54 -4.49 -9.64 6.76
C LEU A 54 -4.29 -9.23 8.22
N SER A 55 -4.15 -10.19 9.14
CA SER A 55 -3.86 -9.92 10.54
C SER A 55 -2.54 -9.17 10.72
N MET A 56 -1.50 -9.52 9.95
CA MET A 56 -0.23 -8.78 9.98
C MET A 56 -0.38 -7.36 9.42
N LYS A 57 -1.27 -7.13 8.44
CA LYS A 57 -1.58 -5.80 7.92
C LYS A 57 -2.34 -4.96 8.95
N SER A 58 -3.32 -5.52 9.65
CA SER A 58 -4.05 -4.80 10.69
C SER A 58 -3.18 -4.49 11.91
N CYS A 59 -2.27 -5.40 12.29
CA CYS A 59 -1.38 -5.21 13.44
C CYS A 59 -0.08 -4.47 13.12
N GLN A 60 0.04 -3.84 11.94
CA GLN A 60 1.28 -3.15 11.52
C GLN A 60 1.77 -2.12 12.53
N ALA A 61 0.85 -1.39 13.16
CA ALA A 61 1.20 -0.38 14.17
C ALA A 61 1.91 -0.98 15.39
N GLN A 62 1.53 -2.20 15.81
CA GLN A 62 2.14 -2.88 16.97
C GLN A 62 3.59 -3.31 16.71
N TYR A 63 3.92 -3.59 15.45
CA TYR A 63 5.26 -4.01 15.03
C TYR A 63 6.09 -2.88 14.42
N PHE A 64 5.60 -1.64 14.49
CA PHE A 64 6.31 -0.49 13.96
C PHE A 64 7.63 -0.28 14.72
N LYS A 65 8.73 -0.11 13.98
CA LYS A 65 10.04 0.20 14.52
C LYS A 65 10.55 1.51 13.92
N PRO A 66 10.82 2.54 14.74
CA PRO A 66 11.36 3.79 14.23
C PRO A 66 12.78 3.55 13.69
N SER A 67 13.00 3.93 12.44
CA SER A 67 14.27 3.89 11.74
C SER A 67 14.46 5.18 10.93
N ILE A 68 15.69 5.50 10.55
CA ILE A 68 15.97 6.70 9.73
C ILE A 68 15.16 6.68 8.42
N ARG A 69 15.06 5.50 7.78
CA ARG A 69 14.28 5.34 6.55
C ARG A 69 12.79 5.61 6.76
N THR A 70 12.21 5.11 7.85
CA THR A 70 10.78 5.36 8.16
C THR A 70 10.53 6.83 8.51
N VAL A 71 11.47 7.50 9.18
CA VAL A 71 11.36 8.92 9.48
C VAL A 71 11.40 9.76 8.22
N ILE A 72 12.35 9.51 7.31
CA ILE A 72 12.42 10.21 6.01
C ILE A 72 11.14 10.02 5.21
N SER A 73 10.63 8.78 5.14
CA SER A 73 9.34 8.50 4.47
C SER A 73 8.18 9.25 5.12
N GLY A 74 8.15 9.34 6.46
CA GLY A 74 7.16 10.13 7.19
C GLY A 74 7.21 11.62 6.84
N ILE A 75 8.41 12.22 6.83
CA ILE A 75 8.59 13.64 6.48
C ILE A 75 8.14 13.91 5.03
N LEU A 76 8.50 13.02 4.10
CA LEU A 76 8.10 13.14 2.69
C LEU A 76 6.58 13.11 2.52
N ASN A 77 5.87 12.32 3.32
CA ASN A 77 4.40 12.28 3.30
C ASN A 77 3.75 13.55 3.86
N ILE A 78 4.41 14.28 4.77
CA ILE A 78 3.90 15.53 5.35
C ILE A 78 4.26 16.75 4.48
N ALA A 79 5.34 16.67 3.70
CA ALA A 79 5.84 17.78 2.88
C ALA A 79 4.76 18.48 1.99
N PRO A 80 3.82 17.78 1.32
CA PRO A 80 2.82 18.42 0.48
C PRO A 80 1.91 19.41 1.23
N PHE A 81 1.61 19.15 2.51
CA PHE A 81 0.78 20.04 3.32
C PHE A 81 1.47 21.39 3.56
N PHE A 82 2.78 21.36 3.85
CA PHE A 82 3.57 22.57 4.05
C PHE A 82 3.79 23.32 2.74
N ILE A 83 4.03 22.61 1.63
CA ILE A 83 4.18 23.21 0.31
C ILE A 83 2.90 23.94 -0.09
N TYR A 84 1.75 23.29 0.05
CA TYR A 84 0.46 23.88 -0.27
C TYR A 84 0.16 25.12 0.58
N GLY A 85 0.40 25.03 1.89
CA GLY A 85 0.24 26.17 2.80
C GLY A 85 1.14 27.36 2.42
N TYR A 86 2.39 27.08 2.04
CA TYR A 86 3.32 28.13 1.59
C TYR A 86 2.87 28.80 0.30
N VAL A 87 2.41 28.03 -0.70
CA VAL A 87 1.93 28.58 -1.98
C VAL A 87 0.76 29.53 -1.75
N ILE A 88 -0.25 29.13 -0.97
CA ILE A 88 -1.39 30.00 -0.65
C ILE A 88 -0.94 31.26 0.08
N TRP A 89 -0.08 31.11 1.09
CA TRP A 89 0.43 32.24 1.86
C TRP A 89 1.20 33.22 0.96
N TYR A 90 2.04 32.70 0.07
CA TYR A 90 2.81 33.49 -0.87
C TYR A 90 1.92 34.27 -1.84
N GLU A 91 0.98 33.60 -2.51
CA GLU A 91 0.03 34.24 -3.43
C GLU A 91 -0.81 35.32 -2.75
N ARG A 92 -1.32 35.02 -1.55
CA ARG A 92 -2.08 35.99 -0.74
C ARG A 92 -1.25 37.22 -0.43
N ASN A 93 -0.01 37.04 0.03
CA ASN A 93 0.84 38.18 0.37
C ASN A 93 1.21 39.01 -0.85
N GLN A 94 1.50 38.37 -2.00
CA GLN A 94 1.76 39.08 -3.25
C GLN A 94 0.54 39.90 -3.68
N PHE A 95 -0.66 39.32 -3.59
CA PHE A 95 -1.91 40.01 -3.89
C PHE A 95 -2.15 41.21 -2.95
N LEU A 96 -1.98 41.02 -1.64
CA LEU A 96 -2.14 42.10 -0.65
C LEU A 96 -1.14 43.24 -0.90
N ARG A 97 0.13 42.91 -1.16
CA ARG A 97 1.15 43.90 -1.52
C ARG A 97 0.81 44.66 -2.81
N ALA A 98 0.31 43.96 -3.82
CA ALA A 98 -0.12 44.60 -5.07
C ALA A 98 -1.32 45.54 -4.85
N CYS A 99 -2.22 45.21 -3.92
CA CYS A 99 -3.33 46.07 -3.52
C CYS A 99 -2.83 47.31 -2.76
N GLU A 100 -1.89 47.15 -1.81
CA GLU A 100 -1.28 48.26 -1.04
C GLU A 100 -0.55 49.25 -1.95
N CYS A 101 0.24 48.75 -2.92
CA CYS A 101 0.96 49.58 -3.87
C CYS A 101 0.06 50.20 -4.95
N GLY A 102 -1.26 49.94 -4.95
CA GLY A 102 -2.19 50.47 -5.95
C GLY A 102 -2.01 49.88 -7.36
N LYS A 103 -1.28 48.77 -7.50
CA LYS A 103 -1.09 48.08 -8.81
C LYS A 103 -2.39 47.47 -9.34
N ILE A 104 -3.31 47.13 -8.43
CA ILE A 104 -4.62 46.53 -8.75
C ILE A 104 -5.71 47.52 -8.39
N LYS A 105 -6.54 47.89 -9.38
CA LYS A 105 -7.74 48.73 -9.16
C LYS A 105 -8.73 47.99 -8.27
N TYR A 106 -9.42 48.70 -7.38
CA TYR A 106 -10.38 48.09 -6.44
C TYR A 106 -11.43 47.20 -7.13
N ARG A 107 -11.93 47.62 -8.29
CA ARG A 107 -12.93 46.87 -9.07
C ARG A 107 -12.43 45.51 -9.56
N ASP A 108 -11.13 45.41 -9.86
CA ASP A 108 -10.46 44.27 -10.51
C ASP A 108 -9.87 43.30 -9.46
N ARG A 109 -10.09 43.55 -8.15
CA ARG A 109 -9.69 42.66 -7.07
C ARG A 109 -10.52 41.37 -7.11
N THR A 110 -9.85 40.23 -7.15
CA THR A 110 -10.46 38.89 -7.07
C THR A 110 -11.11 38.62 -5.71
N HIS A 111 -10.56 39.21 -4.64
CA HIS A 111 -11.11 39.17 -3.28
C HIS A 111 -11.32 40.59 -2.77
N LYS A 112 -12.58 40.95 -2.49
CA LYS A 112 -12.98 42.32 -2.08
C LYS A 112 -13.24 42.46 -0.58
N PHE A 113 -13.48 41.33 0.09
CA PHE A 113 -13.79 41.20 1.52
C PHE A 113 -12.83 40.19 2.15
#